data_AF-A0A3P8KQM8-F1
#
_entry.id   AF-A0A3P8KQM8-F1
#
_cell.length_a   1.000
_cell.length_b   1.000
_cell.length_c   1.000
_cell.angle_alpha   90.00
_cell.angle_beta   90.00
_cell.angle_gamma   90.00
#
_symmetry.space_group_name_H-M   'P 1'
#
loop_
_entity.id
_entity.type
_entity.pdbx_description
1 polymer ?
#
loop_
_entity_poly.entity_id
_entity_poly.type
_entity_poly.pdbx_seq_one_letter_code
_entity_poly.pdbx_strand_id
1 'polypeptide(L)' 'MQLTDQEETANGKTLCRYENSIYSFTITQNGKHCPSVKTFDTEDSD' A
#
# COMPACT_ATOMS: atom_id res chain seq x y z
N MET A 1 -2.81 7.77 -3.57
CA MET A 1 -2.43 7.74 -2.15
C MET A 1 -0.92 7.66 -2.03
N GLN A 2 -0.32 8.24 -1.00
CA GLN A 2 1.13 8.35 -0.86
C GLN A 2 1.64 7.31 0.14
N LEU A 3 2.77 6.67 -0.18
CA LEU A 3 3.43 5.74 0.74
C LEU A 3 3.95 6.53 1.95
N THR A 4 3.50 6.14 3.15
CA THR A 4 3.95 6.75 4.41
C THR A 4 4.84 5.81 5.20
N ASP A 5 4.71 4.49 4.99
CA ASP A 5 5.52 3.50 5.70
C ASP A 5 5.70 2.22 4.86
N GLN A 6 6.83 1.54 5.04
CA GLN A 6 7.06 0.21 4.48
C GLN A 6 7.86 -0.68 5.45
N GLU A 7 7.42 -1.92 5.62
CA GLU A 7 8.07 -2.90 6.50
C GLU A 7 8.30 -4.21 5.74
N GLU A 8 9.54 -4.70 5.71
CA GLU A 8 9.84 -6.03 5.19
C GLU A 8 9.36 -7.09 6.17
N THR A 9 8.39 -7.89 5.74
CA THR A 9 7.86 -9.01 6.53
C THR A 9 8.63 -10.29 6.21
N ALA A 10 8.64 -11.23 7.17
CA ALA A 10 9.20 -12.55 6.94
C ALA A 10 8.53 -13.23 5.72
N ASN A 11 9.33 -13.91 4.90
CA ASN A 11 8.96 -14.56 3.62
C ASN A 11 9.03 -13.69 2.35
N GLY A 12 9.79 -12.58 2.36
CA GLY A 12 10.06 -11.81 1.14
C GLY A 12 8.87 -11.00 0.63
N LYS A 13 7.94 -10.69 1.54
CA LYS A 13 6.82 -9.78 1.32
C LYS A 13 7.09 -8.47 2.03
N THR A 14 6.54 -7.38 1.52
CA THR A 14 6.62 -6.07 2.17
C THR A 14 5.21 -5.57 2.47
N LEU A 15 5.02 -5.11 3.70
CA LEU A 15 3.84 -4.38 4.14
C LEU A 15 4.02 -2.92 3.74
N CYS A 16 3.08 -2.37 2.98
CA CYS A 16 3.09 -0.99 2.51
C CYS A 16 1.89 -0.25 3.11
N ARG A 17 2.14 0.86 3.78
CA ARG A 17 1.07 1.74 4.27
C ARG A 17 0.98 3.00 3.41
N TYR A 18 -0.22 3.24 2.92
CA TYR A 18 -0.54 4.36 2.05
C TYR A 18 -1.61 5.23 2.68
N GLU A 19 -1.40 6.54 2.66
CA GLU A 19 -2.31 7.48 3.30
C GLU A 19 -2.59 8.68 2.39
N ASN A 20 -3.74 9.30 2.61
CA ASN A 20 -4.07 10.65 2.16
C ASN A 20 -4.82 11.37 3.30
N SER A 21 -5.41 12.53 3.03
CA SER A 21 -6.11 13.33 4.06
C SER A 21 -7.37 12.68 4.64
N ILE A 22 -7.88 11.59 4.06
CA ILE A 22 -9.19 11.00 4.41
C ILE A 22 -9.08 9.48 4.66
N TYR A 23 -8.13 8.81 4.03
CA TYR A 23 -8.03 7.35 3.99
C TYR A 23 -6.61 6.87 4.33
N SER A 24 -6.54 5.72 5.01
CA SER A 24 -5.33 4.96 5.26
C SER A 24 -5.55 3.52 4.82
N PHE A 25 -4.68 3.00 3.95
CA PHE A 25 -4.72 1.63 3.48
C PHE A 25 -3.39 0.95 3.77
N THR A 26 -3.48 -0.30 4.22
CA THR A 26 -2.32 -1.16 4.41
C THR A 26 -2.45 -2.35 3.48
N ILE A 27 -1.43 -2.63 2.70
CA ILE A 27 -1.40 -3.78 1.79
C ILE A 27 -0.13 -4.59 2.00
N THR A 28 -0.20 -5.88 1.72
CA THR A 28 0.98 -6.74 1.64
C THR A 28 1.21 -7.11 0.18
N GLN A 29 2.43 -6.90 -0.30
CA GLN A 29 2.81 -7.30 -1.66
C GLN A 29 4.08 -8.15 -1.65
N ASN A 30 4.24 -8.99 -2.67
CA ASN A 30 5.46 -9.75 -2.87
C ASN A 30 6.51 -8.84 -3.52
N GLY A 31 7.72 -8.79 -2.95
CA GLY A 31 8.79 -7.91 -3.40
C GLY A 31 9.17 -6.87 -2.35
N LYS A 32 10.39 -6.33 -2.46
CA LYS A 32 11.03 -5.54 -1.40
C LYS A 32 10.58 -4.08 -1.31
N HIS A 33 10.15 -3.49 -2.43
CA HIS A 33 9.89 -2.05 -2.51
C HIS A 33 8.45 -1.74 -2.91
N CYS A 34 7.81 -0.88 -2.10
CA CYS A 34 6.51 -0.31 -2.38
C CYS A 34 6.66 0.87 -3.36
N PRO A 35 5.78 1.03 -4.36
CA PRO A 35 5.76 2.25 -5.15
C PRO A 35 5.41 3.45 -4.25
N SER A 36 6.04 4.59 -4.49
CA SER A 36 5.86 5.82 -3.68
C SER A 36 4.42 6.36 -3.73
N VAL A 37 3.71 6.09 -4.82
CA VAL A 37 2.30 6.46 -5.00
C VAL A 37 1.56 5.24 -5.52
N LYS A 38 0.39 4.98 -4.94
CA LYS A 38 -0.52 3.94 -5.42
C LYS A 38 -1.94 4.49 -5.56
N THR A 39 -2.57 4.20 -6.68
CA THR A 39 -4.00 4.42 -6.91
C THR A 39 -4.75 3.17 -6.46
N PHE A 40 -5.85 3.38 -5.77
CA PHE A 40 -6.77 2.33 -5.40
C PHE A 40 -8.05 2.66 -6.16
N ASP A 41 -8.35 1.87 -7.17
CA ASP A 41 -9.60 1.98 -7.88
C ASP A 41 -10.71 1.62 -6.89
N THR A 42 -11.56 2.59 -6.60
CA THR A 42 -12.85 2.34 -5.97
C THR A 42 -13.77 2.02 -7.12
N GLU A 43 -13.78 0.77 -7.57
CA GLU A 43 -14.86 0.31 -8.42
C GLU A 43 -16.15 0.51 -7.62
N ASP A 44 -16.93 1.51 -8.03
CA ASP A 44 -18.34 1.62 -7.68
C ASP A 44 -18.96 0.31 -8.21
N SER A 45 -19.15 -0.65 -7.31
CA SER A 45 -19.69 -1.96 -7.66
C SER A 45 -21.17 -1.77 -7.98
N ASP A 46 -21.48 -1.63 -9.28
CA ASP A 46 -22.85 -1.65 -9.83
C ASP A 46 -23.50 -3.02 -9.63
#